data_AF-A0A7X6X513-F1
#
_entry.id   AF-A0A7X6X513-F1
#
_cell.length_a   1.000
_cell.length_b   1.000
_cell.length_c   1.000
_cell.angle_alpha   90.00
_cell.angle_beta   90.00
_cell.angle_gamma   90.00
#
_symmetry.space_group_name_H-M   'P 1'
#
loop_
_entity.id
_entity.type
_entity.pdbx_description
1 polymer ?
#
loop_
_entity_poly.entity_id
_entity_poly.type
_entity_poly.pdbx_seq_one_letter_code
_entity_poly.pdbx_strand_id
1 'polypeptide(L)'
;MFDCVVSLAGDCADLSGVRRLCALADTIVAADGGADILIRAGIVPDWVIGDNDSAQMSLPDKSIQLLFPRDKDYTDGELAVSLALYLAESGKKTESKESLLAAFAGQDQEQFAQSLTGNFRRAQDLSALSFLILFPFGKRW
;
A
#
# COMPACT_ATOMS: atom_id res chain seq x y z
N MET A 1 -9.19 4.02 -15.57
CA MET A 1 -7.97 3.41 -15.02
C MET A 1 -7.74 4.08 -13.69
N PHE A 2 -7.40 3.33 -12.64
CA PHE A 2 -7.15 3.84 -11.31
C PHE A 2 -5.67 4.17 -11.16
N ASP A 3 -5.34 5.29 -10.53
CA ASP A 3 -3.96 5.64 -10.24
C ASP A 3 -3.34 4.62 -9.29
N CYS A 4 -4.10 4.19 -8.27
CA CYS A 4 -3.68 3.16 -7.34
C CYS A 4 -4.84 2.27 -6.88
N VAL A 5 -4.52 0.99 -6.66
CA VAL A 5 -5.32 0.05 -5.88
C VAL A 5 -4.63 -0.18 -4.54
N VAL A 6 -5.39 -0.12 -3.45
CA VAL A 6 -4.92 -0.44 -2.09
C VAL A 6 -5.60 -1.70 -1.61
N SER A 7 -4.84 -2.77 -1.34
CA SER A 7 -5.33 -4.01 -0.76
C SER A 7 -5.14 -4.01 0.75
N LEU A 8 -6.24 -4.04 1.50
CA LEU A 8 -6.25 -4.20 2.95
C LEU A 8 -6.48 -5.66 3.34
N ALA A 9 -6.42 -5.99 4.63
CA ALA A 9 -6.50 -7.37 5.13
C ALA A 9 -7.93 -7.85 5.50
N GLY A 10 -8.95 -7.38 4.77
CA GLY A 10 -10.34 -7.80 4.99
C GLY A 10 -10.74 -9.08 4.26
N ASP A 11 -12.04 -9.41 4.32
CA ASP A 11 -12.57 -10.62 3.68
C ASP A 11 -12.64 -10.48 2.15
N CYS A 12 -12.20 -11.52 1.43
CA CYS A 12 -12.26 -11.60 -0.03
C CYS A 12 -12.93 -12.90 -0.50
N ALA A 13 -14.02 -12.77 -1.26
CA ALA A 13 -14.75 -13.90 -1.83
C ALA A 13 -14.48 -14.14 -3.33
N ASP A 14 -14.23 -13.09 -4.13
CA ASP A 14 -14.07 -13.19 -5.59
C ASP A 14 -12.66 -12.79 -6.06
N LEU A 15 -11.74 -13.76 -6.07
CA LEU A 15 -10.36 -13.54 -6.56
C LEU A 15 -10.30 -13.17 -8.06
N SER A 16 -11.29 -13.59 -8.86
CA SER A 16 -11.32 -13.25 -10.30
C SER A 16 -11.74 -11.81 -10.53
N GLY A 17 -12.67 -11.29 -9.72
CA GLY A 17 -13.01 -9.87 -9.66
C GLY A 17 -11.80 -9.01 -9.29
N VAL A 18 -11.07 -9.41 -8.26
CA VAL A 18 -9.85 -8.72 -7.80
C VAL A 18 -8.83 -8.59 -8.92
N ARG A 19 -8.52 -9.68 -9.63
CA ARG A 19 -7.59 -9.65 -10.76
C ARG A 19 -8.01 -8.68 -11.86
N ARG A 20 -9.31 -8.59 -12.17
CA ARG A 20 -9.82 -7.63 -13.16
C ARG A 20 -9.69 -6.19 -12.69
N LEU A 21 -9.95 -5.92 -11.42
CA LEU A 21 -9.85 -4.58 -10.83
C LEU A 21 -8.40 -4.11 -10.76
N CYS A 22 -7.48 -4.97 -10.31
CA CYS A 22 -6.05 -4.67 -10.29
C CYS A 22 -5.47 -4.44 -11.69
N ALA A 23 -5.97 -5.12 -12.72
CA ALA A 23 -5.56 -4.88 -14.10
C ALA A 23 -5.99 -3.50 -14.65
N LEU A 24 -6.89 -2.79 -13.95
CA LEU A 24 -7.31 -1.43 -14.28
C LEU A 24 -6.53 -0.38 -13.49
N ALA A 25 -5.50 -0.76 -12.73
CA ALA A 25 -4.71 0.14 -11.91
C ALA A 25 -3.27 0.22 -12.39
N ASP A 26 -2.67 1.40 -12.21
CA ASP A 26 -1.28 1.62 -12.56
C ASP A 26 -0.30 1.19 -11.47
N THR A 27 -0.75 1.14 -10.22
CA THR A 27 0.06 0.76 -9.07
C THR A 27 -0.80 0.02 -8.06
N ILE A 28 -0.24 -1.04 -7.48
CA ILE A 28 -0.90 -1.88 -6.50
C ILE A 28 -0.10 -1.85 -5.20
N VAL A 29 -0.72 -1.30 -4.15
CA VAL A 29 -0.16 -1.22 -2.79
C VAL A 29 -0.93 -2.19 -1.90
N ALA A 30 -0.23 -2.94 -1.06
CA ALA A 30 -0.84 -3.85 -0.09
C ALA A 30 -0.41 -3.50 1.33
N ALA A 31 -1.37 -3.51 2.25
CA ALA A 31 -1.14 -3.43 3.69
C ALA A 31 -0.98 -4.85 4.25
N ASP A 32 0.23 -5.21 4.70
CA ASP A 32 0.60 -6.51 5.28
C ASP A 32 -0.21 -7.71 4.73
N GLY A 33 -1.15 -8.28 5.51
CA GLY A 33 -2.00 -9.43 5.10
C GLY A 33 -2.88 -9.21 3.85
N GLY A 34 -3.08 -7.96 3.41
CA GLY A 34 -3.68 -7.64 2.11
C GLY A 34 -2.84 -8.12 0.93
N ALA A 35 -1.53 -8.34 1.12
CA ALA A 35 -0.65 -8.91 0.11
C ALA A 35 -0.98 -10.39 -0.12
N ASP A 36 -1.28 -11.16 0.93
CA ASP A 36 -1.62 -12.58 0.81
C ASP A 36 -2.86 -12.81 -0.06
N ILE A 37 -3.85 -11.92 0.03
CA ILE A 37 -5.07 -11.98 -0.79
C ILE A 37 -4.73 -11.77 -2.28
N LEU A 38 -3.87 -10.80 -2.58
CA LEU A 38 -3.41 -10.53 -3.95
C LEU A 38 -2.60 -11.69 -4.51
N ILE A 39 -1.67 -12.24 -3.72
CA ILE A 39 -0.85 -13.38 -4.13
C ILE A 39 -1.74 -14.60 -4.42
N ARG A 40 -2.76 -14.88 -3.58
CA ARG A 40 -3.78 -15.91 -3.85
C ARG A 40 -4.57 -15.67 -5.13
N ALA A 41 -4.77 -14.41 -5.52
CA ALA A 41 -5.39 -14.03 -6.79
C ALA A 41 -4.40 -14.07 -7.99
N GLY A 42 -3.13 -14.41 -7.77
CA GLY A 42 -2.08 -14.44 -8.79
C GLY A 42 -1.56 -13.05 -9.18
N ILE A 43 -1.67 -12.08 -8.27
CA ILE A 43 -1.28 -10.69 -8.47
C ILE A 43 -0.10 -10.38 -7.57
N VAL A 44 0.97 -9.82 -8.13
CA VAL A 44 2.13 -9.36 -7.38
C VAL A 44 1.94 -7.86 -7.08
N PRO A 45 1.83 -7.45 -5.81
CA PRO A 45 1.78 -6.03 -5.47
C PRO A 45 3.10 -5.35 -5.80
N ASP A 46 3.05 -4.08 -6.22
CA ASP A 46 4.25 -3.27 -6.43
C ASP A 46 4.90 -2.89 -5.11
N TRP A 47 4.05 -2.58 -4.11
CA TRP A 47 4.46 -2.18 -2.77
C TRP A 47 3.72 -2.99 -1.71
N VAL A 48 4.44 -3.42 -0.69
CA VAL A 48 3.89 -3.96 0.55
C VAL A 48 4.40 -3.12 1.70
N ILE A 49 3.49 -2.68 2.56
CA ILE A 49 3.79 -1.85 3.71
C ILE A 49 3.13 -2.44 4.95
N GLY A 50 3.87 -2.51 6.05
CA GLY A 50 3.36 -3.01 7.32
C GLY A 50 4.48 -3.36 8.29
N ASP A 51 4.18 -4.11 9.34
CA ASP A 51 5.20 -4.63 10.27
C ASP A 51 5.58 -6.10 10.01
N ASN A 52 4.95 -6.74 9.01
CA ASN A 52 5.18 -8.13 8.62
C ASN A 52 4.96 -9.10 9.81
N ASP A 53 4.03 -8.76 10.73
CA ASP A 53 3.64 -9.65 11.82
C ASP A 53 2.67 -10.75 11.36
N SER A 54 2.01 -10.55 10.21
CA SER A 54 0.97 -11.43 9.69
C SER A 54 1.33 -12.17 8.38
N ALA A 55 2.42 -11.81 7.71
CA ALA A 55 2.85 -12.46 6.48
C ALA A 55 3.67 -13.75 6.72
N GLN A 56 3.04 -14.91 6.52
CA GLN A 56 3.74 -16.20 6.39
C GLN A 56 4.32 -16.44 4.99
N MET A 57 3.98 -15.60 4.00
CA MET A 57 4.32 -15.82 2.60
C MET A 57 5.57 -15.02 2.20
N SER A 58 6.55 -15.70 1.60
CA SER A 58 7.68 -15.05 0.94
C SER A 58 7.15 -14.17 -0.19
N LEU A 59 7.20 -12.85 -0.01
CA LEU A 59 6.84 -11.91 -1.07
C LEU A 59 7.79 -12.11 -2.27
N PRO A 60 7.29 -12.00 -3.52
CA PRO A 60 8.14 -12.08 -4.69
C PRO A 60 9.22 -10.99 -4.69
N ASP A 61 10.44 -11.29 -5.17
CA ASP A 61 11.58 -10.35 -5.22
C ASP A 61 11.30 -9.01 -5.92
N LYS A 62 10.21 -8.94 -6.70
CA LYS A 62 9.80 -7.74 -7.45
C LYS A 62 9.02 -6.73 -6.60
N SER A 63 8.44 -7.16 -5.48
CA SER A 63 7.67 -6.30 -4.59
C SER A 63 8.60 -5.51 -3.67
N ILE A 64 8.35 -4.22 -3.55
CA ILE A 64 9.10 -3.36 -2.64
C ILE A 64 8.45 -3.44 -1.26
N GLN A 65 9.25 -3.64 -0.22
CA GLN A 65 8.77 -3.75 1.15
C GLN A 65 9.18 -2.53 1.95
N LEU A 66 8.22 -1.90 2.62
CA LEU A 66 8.44 -0.85 3.61
C LEU A 66 7.99 -1.39 4.97
N LEU A 67 8.95 -1.89 5.75
CA LEU A 67 8.68 -2.53 7.03
C LEU A 67 8.83 -1.53 8.18
N PHE A 68 7.82 -1.44 9.02
CA PHE A 68 7.76 -0.55 10.18
C PHE A 68 7.74 -1.36 11.49
N PRO A 69 8.05 -0.75 12.64
CA PRO A 69 7.92 -1.41 13.92
C PRO A 69 6.46 -1.73 14.22
N ARG A 70 6.22 -2.75 15.03
CA ARG A 70 4.87 -3.17 15.42
C ARG A 70 4.17 -2.17 16.34
N ASP A 71 4.94 -1.46 17.15
CA ASP A 71 4.48 -0.48 18.14
C ASP A 71 4.34 0.95 17.59
N LYS A 72 4.31 1.09 16.25
CA LYS A 72 4.02 2.35 15.55
C LYS A 72 2.63 2.89 15.87
N ASP A 73 2.46 4.20 15.70
CA ASP A 73 1.19 4.90 15.97
C ASP A 73 0.15 4.77 14.84
N TYR A 74 0.48 4.10 13.74
CA TYR A 74 -0.33 4.02 12.53
C TYR A 74 -0.66 2.59 12.13
N THR A 75 -1.88 2.35 11.66
CA THR A 75 -2.25 1.05 11.08
C THR A 75 -1.57 0.85 9.72
N ASP A 76 -1.33 -0.40 9.34
CA ASP A 76 -0.77 -0.73 8.02
C ASP A 76 -1.65 -0.20 6.88
N GLY A 77 -2.97 -0.18 7.09
CA GLY A 77 -3.93 0.39 6.15
C GLY A 77 -3.78 1.90 5.97
N GLU A 78 -3.58 2.65 7.05
CA GLU A 78 -3.33 4.09 6.97
C GLU A 78 -2.02 4.38 6.23
N LEU A 79 -0.98 3.59 6.48
CA LEU A 79 0.29 3.69 5.79
C LEU A 79 0.16 3.33 4.29
N ALA A 80 -0.58 2.28 3.96
CA ALA A 80 -0.82 1.87 2.57
C ALA A 80 -1.60 2.90 1.76
N VAL A 81 -2.65 3.49 2.35
CA VAL A 81 -3.39 4.59 1.72
C VAL A 81 -2.48 5.80 1.54
N SER A 82 -1.71 6.18 2.56
CA SER A 82 -0.81 7.34 2.48
C SER A 82 0.29 7.15 1.43
N LEU A 83 0.83 5.92 1.31
CA LEU A 83 1.79 5.57 0.26
C LEU A 83 1.15 5.66 -1.13
N ALA A 84 -0.04 5.11 -1.31
CA ALA A 84 -0.75 5.16 -2.59
C ALA A 84 -1.02 6.60 -3.04
N LEU A 85 -1.45 7.47 -2.13
CA LEU A 85 -1.63 8.90 -2.40
C LEU A 85 -0.33 9.55 -2.85
N TYR A 86 0.77 9.33 -2.12
CA TYR A 86 2.09 9.86 -2.47
C TYR A 86 2.55 9.44 -3.87
N LEU A 87 2.38 8.14 -4.20
CA LEU A 87 2.79 7.60 -5.49
C LEU A 87 1.95 8.16 -6.65
N ALA A 88 0.66 8.35 -6.43
CA ALA A 88 -0.25 8.94 -7.40
C ALA A 88 0.09 10.42 -7.68
N GLU A 89 0.34 11.22 -6.63
CA GLU A 89 0.75 12.64 -6.78
C GLU A 89 2.13 12.80 -7.42
N SER A 90 3.08 11.93 -7.06
CA SER A 90 4.47 11.98 -7.54
C SER A 90 4.62 11.51 -9.00
N GLY A 91 3.51 11.21 -9.67
CA GLY A 91 3.44 10.97 -11.11
C GLY A 91 4.35 9.86 -11.60
N LYS A 92 4.16 8.61 -11.13
CA LYS A 92 4.67 7.32 -11.68
C LYS A 92 6.12 7.30 -12.21
N LYS A 93 7.01 8.19 -11.80
CA LYS A 93 8.41 8.21 -12.24
C LYS A 93 9.24 7.27 -11.38
N THR A 94 10.15 6.54 -12.02
CA THR A 94 11.15 5.68 -11.35
C THR A 94 11.97 6.47 -10.33
N GLU A 95 12.28 7.74 -10.63
CA GLU A 95 12.94 8.66 -9.70
C GLU A 95 12.16 8.84 -8.38
N SER A 96 10.83 8.78 -8.41
CA SER A 96 9.98 8.91 -7.21
C SER A 96 10.06 7.66 -6.33
N LYS A 97 10.23 6.47 -6.93
CA LYS A 97 10.43 5.21 -6.18
C LYS A 97 11.79 5.19 -5.49
N GLU A 98 12.84 5.57 -6.21
CA GLU A 98 14.21 5.66 -5.66
C GLU A 98 14.31 6.74 -4.58
N SER A 99 13.66 7.90 -4.80
CA SER A 99 13.59 8.99 -3.82
C SER A 99 12.83 8.58 -2.57
N LEU A 100 11.71 7.87 -2.71
CA LEU A 100 10.95 7.37 -1.56
C LEU A 100 11.74 6.31 -0.78
N LEU A 101 12.42 5.40 -1.47
CA LEU A 101 13.30 4.43 -0.84
C LEU A 101 14.48 5.09 -0.13
N ALA A 102 15.08 6.13 -0.73
CA ALA A 102 16.16 6.89 -0.10
C ALA A 102 15.66 7.67 1.12
N ALA A 103 14.46 8.28 1.05
CA ALA A 103 13.84 8.96 2.17
C ALA A 103 13.53 7.99 3.32
N PHE A 104 12.99 6.82 3.00
CA PHE A 104 12.72 5.76 3.98
C PHE A 104 14.01 5.23 4.63
N ALA A 105 15.07 5.01 3.85
CA ALA A 105 16.35 4.54 4.37
C ALA A 105 17.12 5.59 5.19
N GLY A 106 16.88 6.88 4.94
CA GLY A 106 17.57 8.00 5.58
C GLY A 106 16.88 8.57 6.82
N GLN A 107 15.67 8.13 7.14
CA GLN A 107 14.88 8.61 8.27
C GLN A 107 14.62 7.50 9.28
N ASP A 108 14.34 7.91 10.52
CA ASP A 108 13.71 7.00 11.48
C ASP A 108 12.32 6.57 10.95
N GLN A 109 11.98 5.29 11.13
CA GLN A 109 10.76 4.72 10.54
C GLN A 109 9.49 5.40 11.05
N GLU A 110 9.47 5.82 12.32
CA GLU A 110 8.34 6.55 12.91
C GLU A 110 8.23 7.95 12.31
N GLN A 111 9.36 8.67 12.15
CA GLN A 111 9.37 9.97 11.49
C GLN A 111 8.89 9.90 10.04
N PHE A 112 9.27 8.84 9.31
CA PHE A 112 8.81 8.63 7.95
C PHE A 112 7.30 8.34 7.91
N ALA A 113 6.80 7.47 8.80
CA ALA A 113 5.36 7.20 8.93
C ALA A 113 4.55 8.48 9.21
N GLN A 114 5.03 9.32 10.12
CA GLN A 114 4.44 10.62 10.45
C GLN A 114 4.46 11.58 9.25
N SER A 115 5.56 11.61 8.50
CA SER A 115 5.69 12.45 7.29
C SER A 115 4.70 12.01 6.21
N LEU A 116 4.67 10.71 5.93
CA LEU A 116 3.81 10.11 4.91
C LEU A 116 2.33 10.38 5.22
N THR A 117 1.89 10.11 6.44
CA THR A 117 0.49 10.28 6.85
C THR A 117 0.13 11.75 7.09
N GLY A 118 1.03 12.55 7.65
CA GLY A 118 0.81 13.97 7.97
C GLY A 118 0.58 14.85 6.75
N ASN A 119 1.20 14.52 5.62
CA ASN A 119 0.95 15.22 4.37
C ASN A 119 -0.51 15.11 3.92
N PHE A 120 -1.12 13.94 4.08
CA PHE A 120 -2.49 13.67 3.64
C PHE A 120 -3.57 13.98 4.67
N ARG A 121 -3.20 14.34 5.91
CA ARG A 121 -4.15 14.86 6.91
C ARG A 121 -4.58 16.31 6.65
N ARG A 122 -3.94 16.99 5.71
CA ARG A 122 -4.28 18.36 5.32
C ARG A 122 -5.27 18.35 4.16
N ALA A 123 -6.18 19.31 4.12
CA ALA A 123 -7.05 19.48 2.97
C ALA A 123 -6.21 19.81 1.73
N GLN A 124 -6.21 18.91 0.76
CA GLN A 124 -5.54 19.05 -0.52
C GLN A 124 -6.53 18.72 -1.64
N ASP A 125 -6.34 19.32 -2.81
CA ASP A 125 -7.15 18.99 -3.99
C ASP A 125 -6.62 17.70 -4.61
N LEU A 126 -7.31 16.59 -4.32
CA LEU A 126 -7.03 15.25 -4.87
C LEU A 126 -8.06 14.85 -5.93
N SER A 127 -8.84 15.81 -6.45
CA SER A 127 -9.96 15.52 -7.35
C SER A 127 -9.55 14.90 -8.70
N ALA A 128 -8.29 15.08 -9.09
CA ALA A 128 -7.72 14.49 -10.30
C ALA A 128 -7.31 13.01 -10.12
N LEU A 129 -7.23 12.52 -8.88
CA LEU A 129 -6.74 11.19 -8.57
C LEU A 129 -7.89 10.20 -8.38
N SER A 130 -7.62 8.94 -8.71
CA SER A 130 -8.58 7.85 -8.67
C SER A 130 -8.00 6.64 -7.94
N PHE A 131 -8.72 6.17 -6.92
CA PHE A 131 -8.28 5.08 -6.07
C PHE A 131 -9.35 4.01 -5.94
N LEU A 132 -8.90 2.79 -5.71
CA LEU A 132 -9.77 1.69 -5.33
C LEU A 132 -9.21 1.00 -4.09
N ILE A 133 -10.01 0.96 -3.03
CA ILE A 133 -9.67 0.23 -1.79
C ILE A 133 -10.35 -1.14 -1.84
N LEU A 134 -9.55 -2.19 -1.76
CA LEU A 134 -9.99 -3.57 -1.72
C LEU A 134 -9.91 -4.10 -0.28
N PHE A 135 -10.91 -4.93 0.05
CA PHE A 135 -11.04 -5.63 1.34
C PHE A 135 -10.94 -4.70 2.58
N PRO A 136 -11.64 -3.56 2.62
CA PRO A 136 -11.56 -2.65 3.77
C PRO A 136 -12.23 -3.20 5.04
N PHE A 137 -13.04 -4.26 4.92
CA PHE A 137 -13.79 -4.81 6.04
C PHE A 137 -13.37 -6.24 6.31
N GLY A 138 -12.97 -6.51 7.55
CA GLY A 138 -12.67 -7.84 8.07
C GLY A 138 -13.19 -7.97 9.50
N LYS A 139 -13.19 -9.19 10.02
CA LYS A 139 -13.54 -9.44 11.43
C LYS A 139 -12.29 -9.32 12.29
N ARG A 140 -12.30 -8.40 13.27
CA ARG A 140 -11.38 -8.45 14.41
C ARG A 140 -11.85 -9.59 15.32
N TRP A 141 -11.05 -10.64 15.42
CA TRP A 141 -11.25 -11.75 16.35
C TRP A 141 -10.42 -11.54 17.62
#